data_AF-A0A7J9P3H3-F1
#
_entry.id   AF-A0A7J9P3H3-F1
#
_cell.length_a   1.000
_cell.length_b   1.000
_cell.length_c   1.000
_cell.angle_alpha   90.00
_cell.angle_beta   90.00
_cell.angle_gamma   90.00
#
_symmetry.space_group_name_H-M   'P 1'
#
loop_
_entity.id
_entity.type
_entity.pdbx_description
1 polymer ?
#
loop_
_entity_poly.entity_id
_entity_poly.type
_entity_poly.pdbx_seq_one_letter_code
_entity_poly.pdbx_strand_id
1 'polypeptide(L)'
;MKKTFIVLRYYIIKSVQRTLNDFQGSNNLDTPEGKKQMFIDSFLRNGFSDGRDGELKYEVLGVEPIDERYYVGKFSKTKKQKDPKKSGEDIKYFEDIIQPFSEFVCDTDRHYLIIEKKSDVFRNVPHLCRLLSDMVTTELKNFGYIVQFEPVVEEQAFWNIIKEAEKVKSISFTLNAPNLFGVNEKSRQVMSRVKKTTNADELNLKYSNKNGELKVTEEEFKDPVNYVNEGGGKWEIETDKRKIKSFESSMKLSIPFTQISDVVEYVKKVLKK
;
A
#
# COMPACT_ATOMS: atom_id res chain seq x y z
N MET A 1 -17.52 5.33 18.31
CA MET A 1 -16.94 3.96 18.22
C MET A 1 -15.51 4.10 17.69
N LYS A 2 -14.54 3.24 18.05
CA LYS A 2 -13.20 3.30 17.42
C LYS A 2 -13.16 2.44 16.16
N LYS A 3 -12.57 2.95 15.08
CA LYS A 3 -12.27 2.20 13.86
C LYS A 3 -10.76 2.04 13.70
N THR A 4 -10.35 0.98 13.03
CA THR A 4 -8.94 0.72 12.73
C THR A 4 -8.68 1.01 11.25
N PHE A 5 -7.68 1.84 10.97
CA PHE A 5 -7.23 2.16 9.61
C PHE A 5 -5.83 1.64 9.37
N ILE A 6 -5.54 1.21 8.14
CA ILE A 6 -4.21 0.83 7.68
C ILE A 6 -3.66 1.98 6.84
N VAL A 7 -2.38 2.29 7.01
CA VAL A 7 -1.69 3.30 6.20
C VAL A 7 -0.91 2.59 5.09
N LEU A 8 -1.28 2.89 3.84
CA LEU A 8 -0.56 2.46 2.66
C LEU A 8 0.12 3.66 2.02
N ARG A 9 1.26 3.42 1.37
CA ARG A 9 1.90 4.37 0.48
C ARG A 9 1.78 3.89 -0.95
N TYR A 10 1.52 4.80 -1.88
CA TYR A 10 1.51 4.48 -3.30
C TYR A 10 2.64 5.17 -4.06
N TYR A 11 3.05 4.55 -5.15
CA TYR A 11 4.10 5.01 -6.05
C TYR A 11 3.63 4.94 -7.48
N ILE A 12 4.02 5.94 -8.27
CA ILE A 12 3.70 6.04 -9.69
C ILE A 12 5.02 6.00 -10.45
N ILE A 13 5.28 4.86 -11.10
CA ILE A 13 6.57 4.53 -11.69
C ILE A 13 6.41 4.53 -13.20
N LYS A 14 7.29 5.25 -13.90
CA LYS A 14 7.30 5.27 -15.36
C LYS A 14 7.82 3.93 -15.88
N SER A 15 6.99 3.25 -16.65
CA SER A 15 7.36 2.08 -17.44
C SER A 15 8.07 2.53 -18.71
N VAL A 16 9.12 1.82 -19.12
CA VAL A 16 9.94 2.14 -20.30
C VAL A 16 9.29 1.62 -21.60
N GLN A 17 8.10 1.04 -21.52
CA GLN A 17 7.38 0.58 -22.71
C GLN A 17 6.88 1.79 -23.49
N ARG A 18 7.37 1.97 -24.72
CA ARG A 18 6.94 3.05 -25.61
C ARG A 18 5.42 3.00 -25.78
N THR A 19 4.74 4.09 -25.45
CA THR A 19 3.30 4.28 -25.60
C THR A 19 2.98 5.17 -26.80
N LEU A 20 1.70 5.20 -27.22
CA LEU A 20 1.22 6.12 -28.25
C LEU A 20 1.45 7.60 -27.88
N ASN A 21 1.50 7.93 -26.59
CA ASN A 21 1.74 9.29 -26.10
C ASN A 21 3.20 9.73 -26.17
N ASP A 22 4.15 8.78 -26.24
CA ASP A 22 5.56 9.13 -26.48
C ASP A 22 5.77 9.76 -27.87
N PHE A 23 4.80 9.61 -28.78
CA PHE A 23 4.78 10.28 -30.09
C PHE A 23 4.09 11.66 -30.08
N GLN A 24 3.37 12.02 -29.02
CA GLN A 24 2.60 13.28 -28.92
C GLN A 24 3.19 14.33 -27.96
N GLY A 25 4.39 14.10 -27.42
CA GLY A 25 5.15 15.16 -26.72
C GLY A 25 4.62 15.53 -25.33
N SER A 26 4.13 14.58 -24.54
CA SER A 26 3.60 14.85 -23.19
C SER A 26 4.69 14.94 -22.09
N ASN A 27 5.60 15.91 -22.20
CA ASN A 27 6.63 16.16 -21.17
C ASN A 27 6.05 16.55 -19.78
N ASN A 28 4.80 17.02 -19.70
CA ASN A 28 4.21 17.51 -18.44
C ASN A 28 3.79 16.40 -17.46
N LEU A 29 3.53 15.16 -17.91
CA LEU A 29 3.03 14.09 -17.05
C LEU A 29 4.10 13.50 -16.11
N ASP A 30 5.39 13.66 -16.44
CA ASP A 30 6.47 13.05 -15.64
C ASP A 30 6.89 13.92 -14.44
N THR A 31 6.27 15.10 -14.28
CA THR A 31 6.42 15.97 -13.11
C THR A 31 5.69 15.40 -11.89
N PRO A 32 6.09 15.74 -10.65
CA PRO A 32 5.35 15.34 -9.45
C PRO A 32 3.86 15.72 -9.52
N GLU A 33 3.56 16.94 -9.95
CA GLU A 33 2.21 17.47 -10.09
C GLU A 33 1.43 16.74 -11.18
N GLY A 34 2.07 16.45 -12.33
CA GLY A 34 1.47 15.67 -13.40
C GLY A 34 1.10 14.25 -12.97
N LYS A 35 1.97 13.59 -12.21
CA LYS A 35 1.70 12.25 -11.64
C LYS A 35 0.58 12.28 -10.61
N LYS A 36 0.57 13.30 -9.73
CA LYS A 36 -0.52 13.53 -8.77
C LYS A 36 -1.86 13.68 -9.50
N GLN A 37 -1.92 14.54 -10.51
CA GLN A 37 -3.14 14.78 -11.27
C GLN A 37 -3.61 13.51 -12.00
N MET A 38 -2.70 12.81 -12.66
CA MET A 38 -3.01 11.54 -13.34
C MET A 38 -3.57 10.49 -12.37
N PHE A 39 -3.04 10.39 -11.14
CA PHE A 39 -3.57 9.50 -10.12
C PHE A 39 -4.96 9.92 -9.65
N ILE A 40 -5.19 11.21 -9.44
CA ILE A 40 -6.50 11.76 -9.08
C ILE A 40 -7.52 11.40 -10.16
N ASP A 41 -7.22 11.73 -11.41
CA ASP A 41 -8.12 11.54 -12.56
C ASP A 41 -8.41 10.06 -12.84
N SER A 42 -7.46 9.16 -12.53
CA SER A 42 -7.63 7.74 -12.82
C SER A 42 -8.29 6.98 -11.68
N PHE A 43 -7.83 7.18 -10.44
CA PHE A 43 -8.22 6.37 -9.28
C PHE A 43 -9.21 7.08 -8.34
N LEU A 44 -8.99 8.37 -8.06
CA LEU A 44 -9.82 9.14 -7.12
C LEU A 44 -11.06 9.72 -7.81
N ARG A 45 -11.81 8.85 -8.50
CA ARG A 45 -13.07 9.19 -9.17
C ARG A 45 -14.16 8.17 -8.90
N ASN A 46 -15.40 8.63 -8.95
CA ASN A 46 -16.57 7.76 -8.81
C ASN A 46 -16.66 6.77 -9.98
N GLY A 47 -16.93 5.50 -9.65
CA GLY A 47 -17.11 4.44 -10.64
C GLY A 47 -15.81 3.86 -11.19
N PHE A 48 -14.64 4.21 -10.65
CA PHE A 48 -13.43 3.44 -10.89
C PHE A 48 -13.63 2.02 -10.36
N SER A 49 -13.44 1.01 -11.22
CA SER A 49 -13.75 -0.37 -10.87
C SER A 49 -12.85 -1.37 -11.56
N ASP A 50 -12.65 -2.51 -10.91
CA ASP A 50 -12.05 -3.71 -11.49
C ASP A 50 -13.05 -4.86 -11.35
N GLY A 51 -13.45 -5.41 -12.50
CA GLY A 51 -14.31 -6.57 -12.59
C GLY A 51 -13.47 -7.77 -13.01
N ARG A 52 -13.28 -8.72 -12.09
CA ARG A 52 -12.71 -10.03 -12.42
C ARG A 52 -13.88 -10.98 -12.65
N ASP A 53 -13.97 -11.53 -13.86
CA ASP A 53 -14.95 -12.55 -14.31
C ASP A 53 -16.18 -12.74 -13.39
N GLY A 54 -17.24 -11.99 -13.69
CA GLY A 54 -18.63 -12.29 -13.32
C GLY A 54 -19.07 -12.19 -11.84
N GLU A 55 -18.19 -12.36 -10.86
CA GLU A 55 -18.63 -12.55 -9.45
C GLU A 55 -18.03 -11.60 -8.43
N LEU A 56 -16.85 -11.02 -8.70
CA LEU A 56 -16.14 -10.16 -7.75
C LEU A 56 -15.79 -8.83 -8.42
N LYS A 57 -16.46 -7.77 -7.97
CA LYS A 57 -16.23 -6.40 -8.45
C LYS A 57 -15.75 -5.54 -7.29
N TYR A 58 -14.64 -4.84 -7.48
CA TYR A 58 -14.19 -3.80 -6.57
C TYR A 58 -14.46 -2.43 -7.18
N GLU A 59 -14.94 -1.49 -6.38
CA GLU A 59 -15.31 -0.16 -6.86
C GLU A 59 -14.93 0.94 -5.87
N VAL A 60 -14.50 2.07 -6.41
CA VAL A 60 -14.30 3.32 -5.68
C VAL A 60 -15.52 4.22 -5.90
N LEU A 61 -16.16 4.62 -4.79
CA LEU A 61 -17.43 5.33 -4.76
C LEU A 61 -17.42 6.46 -3.72
N GLY A 62 -18.27 7.46 -3.91
CA GLY A 62 -18.42 8.59 -3.01
C GLY A 62 -17.13 9.39 -2.83
N VAL A 63 -16.34 9.53 -3.89
CA VAL A 63 -15.09 10.29 -3.84
C VAL A 63 -15.39 11.78 -3.80
N GLU A 64 -14.90 12.44 -2.77
CA GLU A 64 -15.08 13.87 -2.54
C GLU A 64 -13.75 14.50 -2.10
N PRO A 65 -13.32 15.63 -2.70
CA PRO A 65 -12.20 16.40 -2.17
C PRO A 65 -12.64 17.13 -0.88
N ILE A 66 -11.79 17.08 0.14
CA ILE A 66 -11.92 17.91 1.35
C ILE A 66 -11.22 19.24 1.14
N ASP A 67 -10.05 19.20 0.49
CA ASP A 67 -9.23 20.34 0.06
C ASP A 67 -8.36 19.88 -1.13
N GLU A 68 -7.40 20.69 -1.59
CA GLU A 68 -6.50 20.37 -2.72
C GLU A 68 -5.57 19.16 -2.48
N ARG A 69 -5.49 18.69 -1.24
CA ARG A 69 -4.59 17.63 -0.81
C ARG A 69 -5.33 16.36 -0.41
N TYR A 70 -6.43 16.49 0.33
CA TYR A 70 -7.14 15.36 0.92
C TYR A 70 -8.39 15.00 0.13
N TYR A 71 -8.49 13.74 -0.25
CA TYR A 71 -9.68 13.13 -0.83
C TYR A 71 -10.22 12.08 0.13
N VAL A 72 -11.55 11.95 0.21
CA VAL A 72 -12.21 10.88 0.95
C VAL A 72 -13.04 10.04 0.00
N GLY A 73 -13.33 8.80 0.38
CA GLY A 73 -14.20 7.94 -0.40
C GLY A 73 -14.43 6.58 0.22
N LYS A 74 -15.04 5.69 -0.55
CA LYS A 74 -15.37 4.31 -0.16
C LYS A 74 -14.77 3.34 -1.17
N PHE A 75 -14.04 2.36 -0.66
CA PHE A 75 -13.58 1.21 -1.41
C PHE A 75 -14.49 0.03 -1.11
N SER A 76 -15.28 -0.38 -2.10
CA SER A 76 -16.33 -1.38 -1.95
C SER A 76 -16.00 -2.68 -2.67
N LYS A 77 -16.63 -3.76 -2.22
CA LYS A 77 -16.56 -5.08 -2.84
C LYS A 77 -17.97 -5.62 -3.02
N THR A 78 -18.37 -5.90 -4.25
CA THR A 78 -19.59 -6.65 -4.54
C THR A 78 -19.32 -8.14 -4.38
N LYS A 79 -20.13 -8.82 -3.56
CA LYS A 79 -20.08 -10.28 -3.42
C LYS A 79 -21.50 -10.87 -3.36
N LYS A 80 -21.68 -12.03 -3.98
CA LYS A 80 -22.85 -12.88 -3.77
C LYS A 80 -22.70 -13.60 -2.43
N GLN A 81 -23.73 -13.55 -1.60
CA GLN A 81 -23.78 -14.23 -0.31
C GLN A 81 -24.95 -15.20 -0.30
N LYS A 82 -24.73 -16.40 0.24
CA LYS A 82 -25.77 -17.41 0.43
C LYS A 82 -26.16 -17.44 1.89
N ASP A 83 -27.31 -16.85 2.21
CA ASP A 83 -27.81 -16.77 3.57
C ASP A 83 -28.76 -17.92 3.86
N PRO A 84 -28.47 -18.77 4.87
CA PRO A 84 -29.40 -19.79 5.32
C PRO A 84 -30.56 -19.12 6.06
N LYS A 85 -31.78 -19.30 5.57
CA LYS A 85 -33.02 -18.82 6.22
C LYS A 85 -33.94 -20.02 6.45
N LYS A 86 -34.56 -20.08 7.64
CA LYS A 86 -35.56 -21.11 7.95
C LYS A 86 -36.76 -20.95 7.03
N SER A 87 -37.14 -22.02 6.36
CA SER A 87 -38.27 -22.08 5.43
C SER A 87 -39.14 -23.30 5.81
N GLY A 88 -40.10 -23.09 6.70
CA GLY A 88 -40.89 -24.19 7.27
C GLY A 88 -40.09 -24.98 8.31
N GLU A 89 -39.96 -26.29 8.11
CA GLU A 89 -39.16 -27.19 8.96
C GLU A 89 -37.71 -27.37 8.47
N ASP A 90 -37.33 -26.71 7.38
CA ASP A 90 -36.03 -26.85 6.73
C ASP A 90 -35.24 -25.52 6.70
N ILE A 91 -33.95 -25.58 6.39
CA ILE A 91 -33.07 -24.43 6.16
C ILE A 91 -32.76 -24.37 4.65
N LYS A 92 -33.16 -23.26 4.01
CA LYS A 92 -32.86 -23.01 2.59
C LYS A 92 -31.87 -21.87 2.44
N TYR A 93 -31.03 -21.95 1.40
CA TYR A 93 -30.08 -20.90 1.06
C TYR A 93 -30.72 -19.91 0.08
N PHE A 94 -30.60 -18.62 0.38
CA PHE A 94 -31.03 -17.53 -0.48
C PHE A 94 -29.81 -16.75 -0.96
N GLU A 95 -29.75 -16.45 -2.25
CA GLU A 95 -28.68 -15.62 -2.81
C GLU A 95 -29.03 -14.14 -2.67
N ASP A 96 -28.24 -13.42 -1.88
CA ASP A 96 -28.30 -11.98 -1.70
C ASP A 96 -27.01 -11.34 -2.24
N ILE A 97 -27.11 -10.18 -2.91
CA ILE A 97 -25.94 -9.40 -3.32
C ILE A 97 -25.67 -8.37 -2.24
N ILE A 98 -24.46 -8.40 -1.66
CA ILE A 98 -24.05 -7.39 -0.68
C ILE A 98 -22.82 -6.63 -1.14
N GLN A 99 -22.69 -5.40 -0.66
CA GLN A 99 -21.62 -4.48 -1.02
C GLN A 99 -20.98 -3.85 0.23
N PRO A 100 -20.23 -4.62 1.03
CA PRO A 100 -19.41 -4.06 2.09
C PRO A 100 -18.41 -3.04 1.53
N PHE A 101 -18.10 -2.03 2.35
CA PHE A 101 -17.15 -0.98 1.97
C PHE A 101 -16.25 -0.59 3.14
N SER A 102 -15.03 -0.17 2.79
CA SER A 102 -14.05 0.47 3.68
C SER A 102 -13.98 1.95 3.33
N GLU A 103 -14.06 2.81 4.33
CA GLU A 103 -13.82 4.24 4.10
C GLU A 103 -12.33 4.51 3.96
N PHE A 104 -11.96 5.48 3.13
CA PHE A 104 -10.57 5.88 2.97
C PHE A 104 -10.40 7.40 2.98
N VAL A 105 -9.18 7.81 3.34
CA VAL A 105 -8.60 9.14 3.13
C VAL A 105 -7.37 8.97 2.24
N CYS A 106 -7.26 9.74 1.17
CA CYS A 106 -6.06 9.84 0.36
C CYS A 106 -5.38 11.19 0.61
N ASP A 107 -4.13 11.16 1.07
CA ASP A 107 -3.24 12.32 1.16
C ASP A 107 -2.41 12.36 -0.11
N THR A 108 -2.80 13.21 -1.06
CA THR A 108 -2.21 13.23 -2.40
C THR A 108 -0.81 13.86 -2.45
N ASP A 109 -0.45 14.69 -1.48
CA ASP A 109 0.89 15.30 -1.42
C ASP A 109 1.92 14.33 -0.84
N ARG A 110 1.51 13.50 0.12
CA ARG A 110 2.38 12.49 0.75
C ARG A 110 2.30 11.11 0.10
N HIS A 111 1.37 10.94 -0.83
CA HIS A 111 1.02 9.68 -1.47
C HIS A 111 0.59 8.57 -0.50
N TYR A 112 -0.23 8.92 0.50
CA TYR A 112 -0.80 7.95 1.43
C TYR A 112 -2.26 7.63 1.11
N LEU A 113 -2.61 6.35 1.24
CA LEU A 113 -3.99 5.88 1.30
C LEU A 113 -4.23 5.27 2.69
N ILE A 114 -5.04 5.95 3.50
CA ILE A 114 -5.44 5.54 4.83
C ILE A 114 -6.82 4.90 4.72
N ILE A 115 -6.92 3.60 4.92
CA ILE A 115 -8.13 2.83 4.60
C ILE A 115 -8.60 1.98 5.77
N GLU A 116 -9.91 1.99 6.03
CA GLU A 116 -10.56 1.24 7.09
C GLU A 116 -10.29 -0.26 6.93
N LYS A 117 -9.85 -0.91 8.00
CA LYS A 117 -9.62 -2.36 8.01
C LYS A 117 -10.94 -3.10 8.17
N LYS A 118 -11.49 -3.62 7.07
CA LYS A 118 -12.66 -4.50 7.07
C LYS A 118 -12.39 -5.80 6.29
N SER A 119 -12.46 -6.92 7.00
CA SER A 119 -12.26 -8.27 6.44
C SER A 119 -13.30 -8.65 5.38
N ASP A 120 -14.50 -8.05 5.45
CA ASP A 120 -15.55 -8.25 4.44
C ASP A 120 -15.21 -7.64 3.09
N VAL A 121 -14.29 -6.66 3.06
CA VAL A 121 -13.84 -5.98 1.84
C VAL A 121 -12.55 -6.62 1.33
N PHE A 122 -11.54 -6.82 2.18
CA PHE A 122 -10.28 -7.42 1.77
C PHE A 122 -9.72 -8.36 2.85
N ARG A 123 -9.05 -9.43 2.42
CA ARG A 123 -8.60 -10.51 3.32
C ARG A 123 -7.48 -10.08 4.28
N ASN A 124 -6.46 -9.40 3.76
CA ASN A 124 -5.28 -8.97 4.50
C ASN A 124 -4.57 -7.83 3.75
N VAL A 125 -3.59 -7.21 4.41
CA VAL A 125 -2.85 -6.07 3.85
C VAL A 125 -2.12 -6.41 2.54
N PRO A 126 -1.39 -7.55 2.42
CA PRO A 126 -0.78 -7.92 1.14
C PRO A 126 -1.78 -8.07 -0.01
N HIS A 127 -2.94 -8.66 0.25
CA HIS A 127 -4.01 -8.79 -0.74
C HIS A 127 -4.54 -7.41 -1.17
N LEU A 128 -4.71 -6.49 -0.24
CA LEU A 128 -5.15 -5.12 -0.53
C LEU A 128 -4.12 -4.35 -1.37
N CYS A 129 -2.83 -4.39 -0.99
CA CYS A 129 -1.76 -3.74 -1.73
C CYS A 129 -1.70 -4.24 -3.18
N ARG A 130 -1.72 -5.57 -3.36
CA ARG A 130 -1.75 -6.18 -4.70
C ARG A 130 -2.98 -5.76 -5.48
N LEU A 131 -4.16 -5.87 -4.88
CA LEU A 131 -5.43 -5.49 -5.51
C LEU A 131 -5.39 -4.04 -6.01
N LEU A 132 -5.05 -3.08 -5.15
CA LEU A 132 -4.98 -1.67 -5.53
C LEU A 132 -3.91 -1.40 -6.60
N SER A 133 -2.74 -2.04 -6.49
CA SER A 133 -1.67 -1.92 -7.49
C SER A 133 -2.13 -2.41 -8.86
N ASP A 134 -2.74 -3.59 -8.92
CA ASP A 134 -3.24 -4.20 -10.16
C ASP A 134 -4.35 -3.34 -10.79
N MET A 135 -5.31 -2.88 -9.97
CA MET A 135 -6.43 -2.05 -10.41
C MET A 135 -5.96 -0.73 -11.01
N VAL A 136 -5.12 0.03 -10.28
CA VAL A 136 -4.69 1.35 -10.72
C VAL A 136 -3.69 1.24 -11.88
N THR A 137 -2.81 0.24 -11.86
CA THR A 137 -1.90 -0.03 -13.00
C THR A 137 -2.66 -0.34 -14.28
N THR A 138 -3.81 -1.03 -14.20
CA THR A 138 -4.62 -1.34 -15.39
C THR A 138 -5.10 -0.09 -16.12
N GLU A 139 -5.41 0.99 -15.39
CA GLU A 139 -5.73 2.29 -16.00
C GLU A 139 -4.45 3.02 -16.44
N LEU A 140 -3.43 3.07 -15.58
CA LEU A 140 -2.24 3.91 -15.78
C LEU A 140 -1.25 3.37 -16.82
N LYS A 141 -1.30 2.06 -17.14
CA LYS A 141 -0.41 1.44 -18.13
C LYS A 141 -0.54 2.08 -19.53
N ASN A 142 -1.73 2.59 -19.87
CA ASN A 142 -1.97 3.26 -21.15
C ASN A 142 -1.21 4.59 -21.27
N PHE A 143 -0.83 5.18 -20.12
CA PHE A 143 0.00 6.37 -20.02
C PHE A 143 1.48 6.03 -19.82
N GLY A 144 1.85 4.74 -19.82
CA GLY A 144 3.22 4.31 -19.60
C GLY A 144 3.62 4.30 -18.13
N TYR A 145 2.67 4.17 -17.20
CA TYR A 145 2.94 4.13 -15.76
C TYR A 145 2.38 2.87 -15.11
N ILE A 146 3.10 2.41 -14.08
CA ILE A 146 2.63 1.38 -13.15
C ILE A 146 2.45 2.01 -11.77
N VAL A 147 1.51 1.46 -10.99
CA VAL A 147 1.28 1.88 -9.61
C VAL A 147 1.52 0.74 -8.66
N GLN A 148 2.26 1.03 -7.60
CA GLN A 148 2.56 0.09 -6.54
C GLN A 148 2.10 0.66 -5.20
N PHE A 149 1.33 -0.14 -4.45
CA PHE A 149 0.97 0.13 -3.07
C PHE A 149 1.79 -0.74 -2.13
N GLU A 150 2.32 -0.15 -1.08
CA GLU A 150 3.05 -0.85 -0.01
C GLU A 150 2.54 -0.38 1.36
N PRO A 151 2.51 -1.25 2.38
CA PRO A 151 2.15 -0.82 3.72
C PRO A 151 3.24 0.06 4.33
N VAL A 152 2.85 1.11 5.04
CA VAL A 152 3.73 1.78 6.00
C VAL A 152 3.87 0.84 7.20
N VAL A 153 5.09 0.65 7.71
CA VAL A 153 5.39 -0.29 8.79
C VAL A 153 5.69 0.47 10.08
N GLU A 154 5.33 -0.10 11.22
CA GLU A 154 5.63 0.48 12.53
C GLU A 154 7.15 0.64 12.74
N GLU A 155 7.58 1.84 13.12
CA GLU A 155 9.00 2.24 13.12
C GLU A 155 9.91 1.29 13.92
N GLN A 156 9.43 0.83 15.07
CA GLN A 156 10.18 -0.03 15.99
C GLN A 156 9.98 -1.53 15.75
N ALA A 157 9.10 -1.93 14.81
CA ALA A 157 8.75 -3.33 14.64
C ALA A 157 9.97 -4.21 14.31
N PHE A 158 10.82 -3.75 13.40
CA PHE A 158 12.05 -4.46 13.05
C PHE A 158 12.96 -4.64 14.28
N TRP A 159 13.26 -3.54 14.99
CA TRP A 159 14.17 -3.56 16.13
C TRP A 159 13.65 -4.37 17.32
N ASN A 160 12.34 -4.34 17.56
CA ASN A 160 11.70 -5.18 18.57
C ASN A 160 11.88 -6.67 18.27
N ILE A 161 11.69 -7.07 17.01
CA ILE A 161 11.92 -8.47 16.59
C ILE A 161 13.38 -8.88 16.81
N ILE A 162 14.34 -8.02 16.44
CA ILE A 162 15.76 -8.30 16.64
C ILE A 162 16.10 -8.41 18.13
N LYS A 163 15.51 -7.57 18.99
CA LYS A 163 15.73 -7.59 20.43
C LYS A 163 15.15 -8.83 21.11
N GLU A 164 14.02 -9.33 20.61
CA GLU A 164 13.31 -10.49 21.17
C GLU A 164 13.83 -11.83 20.64
N ALA A 165 14.54 -11.83 19.52
CA ALA A 165 15.09 -13.04 18.90
C ALA A 165 16.33 -13.51 19.65
N GLU A 166 16.36 -14.81 19.99
CA GLU A 166 17.57 -15.44 20.53
C GLU A 166 18.62 -15.65 19.42
N LYS A 167 18.14 -16.01 18.21
CA LYS A 167 18.99 -16.19 17.03
C LYS A 167 18.36 -15.55 15.81
N VAL A 168 19.20 -14.88 15.02
CA VAL A 168 18.83 -14.31 13.73
C VAL A 168 19.60 -15.05 12.65
N LYS A 169 18.90 -15.82 11.83
CA LYS A 169 19.48 -16.65 10.75
C LYS A 169 19.67 -15.83 9.49
N SER A 170 18.64 -15.08 9.09
CA SER A 170 18.72 -14.25 7.90
C SER A 170 17.84 -13.00 7.99
N ILE A 171 18.27 -11.96 7.31
CA ILE A 171 17.50 -10.74 7.07
C ILE A 171 17.55 -10.47 5.58
N SER A 172 16.41 -10.30 4.95
CA SER A 172 16.32 -9.84 3.57
C SER A 172 15.53 -8.54 3.46
N PHE A 173 15.96 -7.69 2.55
CA PHE A 173 15.27 -6.48 2.13
C PHE A 173 14.98 -6.57 0.65
N THR A 174 13.80 -6.14 0.27
CA THR A 174 13.41 -5.86 -1.10
C THR A 174 13.01 -4.39 -1.15
N LEU A 175 13.81 -3.58 -1.83
CA LEU A 175 13.68 -2.12 -1.90
C LEU A 175 13.25 -1.73 -3.31
N ASN A 176 12.14 -0.99 -3.46
CA ASN A 176 11.63 -0.59 -4.77
C ASN A 176 12.30 0.71 -5.26
N ALA A 177 12.56 0.87 -6.56
CA ALA A 177 13.16 2.07 -7.14
C ALA A 177 12.21 2.72 -8.17
N PRO A 178 12.23 4.05 -8.36
CA PRO A 178 12.88 5.06 -7.54
C PRO A 178 11.90 5.59 -6.48
N ASN A 179 11.95 5.11 -5.22
CA ASN A 179 11.13 5.76 -4.18
C ASN A 179 11.78 7.09 -3.81
N LEU A 180 11.29 8.16 -4.45
CA LEU A 180 11.81 9.52 -4.33
C LEU A 180 11.12 10.35 -3.25
N PHE A 181 10.32 9.76 -2.38
CA PHE A 181 9.55 10.52 -1.38
C PHE A 181 9.78 9.93 0.01
N GLY A 182 10.10 10.79 0.99
CA GLY A 182 10.11 10.49 2.43
C GLY A 182 11.44 10.09 3.08
N VAL A 183 12.26 9.25 2.43
CA VAL A 183 13.34 8.54 3.17
C VAL A 183 14.59 9.40 3.35
N ASN A 184 15.42 9.06 4.35
CA ASN A 184 16.82 9.50 4.51
C ASN A 184 17.49 9.72 3.13
N GLU A 185 18.05 10.91 2.95
CA GLU A 185 18.62 11.41 1.70
C GLU A 185 19.60 10.41 1.07
N LYS A 186 20.37 9.69 1.91
CA LYS A 186 21.34 8.68 1.45
C LYS A 186 20.70 7.50 0.73
N SER A 187 19.68 6.87 1.32
CA SER A 187 19.01 5.71 0.70
C SER A 187 18.30 6.11 -0.59
N ARG A 188 17.73 7.33 -0.64
CA ARG A 188 17.14 7.90 -1.85
C ARG A 188 18.18 8.09 -2.95
N GLN A 189 19.36 8.63 -2.62
CA GLN A 189 20.44 8.79 -3.58
C GLN A 189 20.90 7.44 -4.15
N VAL A 190 21.03 6.41 -3.31
CA VAL A 190 21.39 5.05 -3.75
C VAL A 190 20.33 4.49 -4.69
N MET A 191 19.06 4.50 -4.32
CA MET A 191 17.99 3.92 -5.15
C MET A 191 17.73 4.74 -6.43
N SER A 192 17.86 6.07 -6.36
CA SER A 192 17.83 6.93 -7.55
C SER A 192 18.99 6.64 -8.49
N ARG A 193 20.20 6.44 -7.95
CA ARG A 193 21.36 6.03 -8.74
C ARG A 193 21.13 4.66 -9.37
N VAL A 194 20.73 3.65 -8.61
CA VAL A 194 20.40 2.30 -9.12
C VAL A 194 19.45 2.41 -10.30
N LYS A 195 18.29 3.07 -10.14
CA LYS A 195 17.34 3.24 -11.24
C LYS A 195 17.95 3.96 -12.44
N LYS A 196 18.68 5.06 -12.24
CA LYS A 196 19.31 5.82 -13.33
C LYS A 196 20.38 5.02 -14.08
N THR A 197 21.16 4.21 -13.37
CA THR A 197 22.32 3.50 -13.95
C THR A 197 21.98 2.12 -14.49
N THR A 198 20.99 1.42 -13.91
CA THR A 198 20.67 0.03 -14.25
C THR A 198 19.24 -0.15 -14.76
N ASN A 199 18.40 0.88 -14.63
CA ASN A 199 16.96 0.79 -14.86
C ASN A 199 16.22 -0.22 -13.95
N ALA A 200 16.87 -0.75 -12.90
CA ALA A 200 16.23 -1.70 -11.98
C ALA A 200 15.09 -1.07 -11.18
N ASP A 201 13.95 -1.76 -11.12
CA ASP A 201 12.78 -1.40 -10.31
C ASP A 201 12.87 -1.93 -8.87
N GLU A 202 13.75 -2.90 -8.61
CA GLU A 202 13.86 -3.58 -7.33
C GLU A 202 15.33 -3.90 -7.00
N LEU A 203 15.72 -3.69 -5.75
CA LEU A 203 16.99 -4.11 -5.18
C LEU A 203 16.74 -5.10 -4.04
N ASN A 204 17.33 -6.30 -4.14
CA ASN A 204 17.26 -7.32 -3.10
C ASN A 204 18.58 -7.42 -2.35
N LEU A 205 18.54 -7.22 -1.03
CA LEU A 205 19.67 -7.42 -0.12
C LEU A 205 19.38 -8.62 0.78
N LYS A 206 20.36 -9.49 1.00
CA LYS A 206 20.21 -10.64 1.89
C LYS A 206 21.47 -10.84 2.74
N TYR A 207 21.28 -10.83 4.04
CA TYR A 207 22.28 -11.12 5.06
C TYR A 207 21.92 -12.45 5.69
N SER A 208 22.88 -13.36 5.84
CA SER A 208 22.62 -14.67 6.45
C SER A 208 23.83 -15.22 7.18
N ASN A 209 23.57 -15.86 8.33
CA ASN A 209 24.56 -16.58 9.11
C ASN A 209 24.03 -18.00 9.39
N LYS A 210 24.78 -19.03 8.98
CA LYS A 210 24.35 -20.44 9.11
C LYS A 210 24.13 -20.88 10.56
N ASN A 211 24.81 -20.25 11.52
CA ASN A 211 24.72 -20.58 12.94
C ASN A 211 23.63 -19.78 13.67
N GLY A 212 22.96 -18.84 12.99
CA GLY A 212 21.96 -17.96 13.62
C GLY A 212 22.55 -16.80 14.42
N GLU A 213 23.84 -16.51 14.24
CA GLU A 213 24.57 -15.46 14.95
C GLU A 213 24.75 -14.21 14.08
N LEU A 214 23.75 -13.89 13.24
CA LEU A 214 23.82 -12.69 12.42
C LEU A 214 23.83 -11.45 13.33
N LYS A 215 24.94 -10.70 13.32
CA LYS A 215 25.06 -9.45 14.06
C LYS A 215 24.30 -8.35 13.33
N VAL A 216 23.27 -7.81 13.98
CA VAL A 216 22.43 -6.74 13.44
C VAL A 216 22.80 -5.44 14.14
N THR A 217 23.39 -4.49 13.41
CA THR A 217 23.80 -3.18 13.94
C THR A 217 22.95 -2.07 13.34
N GLU A 218 22.72 -0.99 14.09
CA GLU A 218 22.03 0.19 13.54
C GLU A 218 22.76 0.78 12.33
N GLU A 219 24.09 0.81 12.36
CA GLU A 219 24.91 1.38 11.29
C GLU A 219 24.60 0.76 9.91
N GLU A 220 24.43 -0.57 9.85
CA GLU A 220 24.20 -1.29 8.60
C GLU A 220 22.69 -1.33 8.23
N PHE A 221 21.81 -1.52 9.22
CA PHE A 221 20.42 -1.86 8.96
C PHE A 221 19.43 -0.68 9.06
N LYS A 222 19.82 0.44 9.67
CA LYS A 222 18.89 1.58 9.91
C LYS A 222 18.31 2.16 8.63
N ASP A 223 19.14 2.37 7.62
CA ASP A 223 18.72 2.97 6.37
C ASP A 223 17.73 2.08 5.58
N PRO A 224 18.01 0.80 5.30
CA PRO A 224 17.05 -0.07 4.63
C PRO A 224 15.79 -0.33 5.49
N VAL A 225 15.90 -0.38 6.82
CA VAL A 225 14.74 -0.48 7.71
C VAL A 225 13.84 0.75 7.61
N ASN A 226 14.41 1.95 7.71
CA ASN A 226 13.65 3.20 7.58
C ASN A 226 13.00 3.31 6.20
N TYR A 227 13.71 2.89 5.15
CA TYR A 227 13.18 2.83 3.80
C TYR A 227 11.91 1.98 3.72
N VAL A 228 11.93 0.77 4.29
CA VAL A 228 10.76 -0.10 4.35
C VAL A 228 9.66 0.46 5.27
N ASN A 229 10.02 1.06 6.40
CA ASN A 229 9.05 1.63 7.34
C ASN A 229 8.18 2.70 6.71
N GLU A 230 8.74 3.47 5.79
CA GLU A 230 8.01 4.47 5.02
C GLU A 230 7.28 3.92 3.79
N GLY A 231 7.15 2.59 3.68
CA GLY A 231 6.52 1.90 2.56
C GLY A 231 7.43 1.72 1.34
N GLY A 232 8.75 1.88 1.47
CA GLY A 232 9.69 1.76 0.34
C GLY A 232 9.95 0.34 -0.15
N GLY A 233 9.30 -0.65 0.44
CA GLY A 233 9.50 -2.05 0.10
C GLY A 233 9.13 -2.94 1.27
N LYS A 234 9.88 -4.02 1.45
CA LYS A 234 9.62 -5.03 2.48
C LYS A 234 10.92 -5.58 3.05
N TRP A 235 10.88 -5.90 4.33
CA TRP A 235 11.87 -6.76 4.97
C TRP A 235 11.24 -8.09 5.38
N GLU A 236 12.11 -9.09 5.54
CA GLU A 236 11.79 -10.41 6.04
C GLU A 236 12.93 -10.88 6.97
N ILE A 237 12.57 -11.29 8.18
CA ILE A 237 13.51 -11.75 9.22
C ILE A 237 13.23 -13.23 9.46
N GLU A 238 14.27 -14.04 9.38
CA GLU A 238 14.24 -15.45 9.76
C GLU A 238 14.96 -15.63 11.10
N THR A 239 14.20 -16.02 12.11
CA THR A 239 14.72 -16.32 13.46
C THR A 239 14.82 -17.83 13.69
N ASP A 240 15.24 -18.25 14.88
CA ASP A 240 15.09 -19.62 15.35
C ASP A 240 13.62 -20.08 15.40
N LYS A 241 12.70 -19.20 15.82
CA LYS A 241 11.30 -19.53 16.08
C LYS A 241 10.44 -19.51 14.83
N ARG A 242 10.56 -18.44 14.05
CA ARG A 242 9.69 -18.19 12.90
C ARG A 242 10.30 -17.23 11.90
N LYS A 243 9.65 -17.20 10.75
CA LYS A 243 9.87 -16.24 9.67
C LYS A 243 8.85 -15.12 9.77
N ILE A 244 9.30 -13.87 9.77
CA ILE A 244 8.47 -12.69 10.04
C ILE A 244 8.61 -11.73 8.87
N LYS A 245 7.49 -11.24 8.35
CA LYS A 245 7.46 -10.29 7.25
C LYS A 245 6.98 -8.92 7.72
N SER A 246 7.58 -7.88 7.15
CA SER A 246 7.23 -6.47 7.37
C SER A 246 5.73 -6.16 7.36
N PHE A 247 4.96 -6.72 6.42
CA PHE A 247 3.51 -6.48 6.34
C PHE A 247 2.74 -6.91 7.60
N GLU A 248 3.25 -7.86 8.39
CA GLU A 248 2.61 -8.27 9.66
C GLU A 248 2.60 -7.10 10.66
N SER A 249 3.57 -6.20 10.51
CA SER A 249 3.79 -5.00 11.33
C SER A 249 3.31 -3.72 10.61
N SER A 250 2.37 -3.85 9.67
CA SER A 250 1.75 -2.68 9.01
C SER A 250 1.13 -1.74 10.04
N MET A 251 1.40 -0.45 9.90
CA MET A 251 0.90 0.61 10.77
C MET A 251 -0.62 0.62 10.80
N LYS A 252 -1.17 0.57 12.02
CA LYS A 252 -2.61 0.60 12.29
C LYS A 252 -2.95 1.82 13.13
N LEU A 253 -3.86 2.65 12.66
CA LEU A 253 -4.38 3.80 13.38
C LEU A 253 -5.73 3.44 14.02
N SER A 254 -5.82 3.50 15.34
CA SER A 254 -7.10 3.33 16.06
C SER A 254 -7.70 4.70 16.34
N ILE A 255 -8.72 5.08 15.55
CA ILE A 255 -9.26 6.43 15.51
C ILE A 255 -10.68 6.42 16.10
N PRO A 256 -11.00 7.27 17.10
CA PRO A 256 -12.39 7.56 17.46
C PRO A 256 -13.12 8.09 16.22
N PHE A 257 -14.16 7.39 15.81
CA PHE A 257 -14.79 7.62 14.52
C PHE A 257 -16.27 7.91 14.69
N THR A 258 -16.65 9.08 14.19
CA THR A 258 -18.04 9.51 13.95
C THR A 258 -18.24 9.73 12.45
N GLN A 259 -17.26 10.32 11.78
CA GLN A 259 -17.29 10.64 10.35
C GLN A 259 -15.88 10.62 9.74
N ILE A 260 -15.78 10.58 8.41
CA ILE A 260 -14.49 10.43 7.72
C ILE A 260 -13.55 11.63 7.89
N SER A 261 -14.08 12.84 8.15
CA SER A 261 -13.27 14.02 8.46
C SER A 261 -12.46 13.88 9.75
N ASP A 262 -12.92 13.06 10.72
CA ASP A 262 -12.17 12.77 11.94
C ASP A 262 -10.82 12.09 11.61
N VAL A 263 -10.79 11.26 10.56
CA VAL A 263 -9.58 10.60 10.08
C VAL A 263 -8.63 11.60 9.43
N VAL A 264 -9.16 12.55 8.66
CA VAL A 264 -8.36 13.62 8.03
C VAL A 264 -7.68 14.46 9.11
N GLU A 265 -8.41 14.89 10.14
CA GLU A 265 -7.85 15.65 11.26
C GLU A 265 -6.79 14.86 12.04
N TYR A 266 -7.04 13.57 12.26
CA TYR A 266 -6.09 12.69 12.93
C TYR A 266 -4.79 12.54 12.11
N VAL A 267 -4.91 12.29 10.79
CA VAL A 267 -3.79 12.16 9.87
C VAL A 267 -2.95 13.45 9.81
N LYS A 268 -3.60 14.62 9.75
CA LYS A 268 -2.94 15.94 9.80
C LYS A 268 -2.08 16.10 11.07
N LYS A 269 -2.48 15.50 12.20
CA LYS A 269 -1.76 15.57 13.49
C LYS A 269 -0.63 14.54 13.60
N VAL A 270 -0.88 13.29 13.19
CA VAL A 270 -0.03 12.14 13.52
C VAL A 270 0.98 11.80 12.44
N LEU A 271 0.62 11.89 11.15
CA LEU A 271 1.52 11.54 10.05
C LEU A 271 2.42 12.72 9.65
N LYS A 272 3.08 13.37 10.62
CA LYS A 272 4.00 14.50 10.35
C LYS A 272 5.39 14.03 9.95
N LYS A 273 5.66 14.09 8.65
CA LYS A 273 6.89 14.56 7.97
C LYS A 273 6.49 14.73 6.51
#